data_AF-A0A7T1T7K3-F1
#
_entry.id   AF-A0A7T1T7K3-F1
#
_cell.length_a   1.000
_cell.length_b   1.000
_cell.length_c   1.000
_cell.angle_alpha   90.00
_cell.angle_beta   90.00
_cell.angle_gamma   90.00
#
_symmetry.space_group_name_H-M   'P 1'
#
loop_
_entity.id
_entity.type
_entity.pdbx_description
1 polymer ?
#
loop_
_entity_poly.entity_id
_entity_poly.type
_entity_poly.pdbx_seq_one_letter_code
_entity_poly.pdbx_strand_id
1 'polypeptide(L)'
;MAYVPILKGKRGEFTALGQMEPGVQAEVHPIMEVVHDERLRDVMETFRKNAWGQLPQGLDIAVDCGGLWHHGVVGGVWTGRPMHWLSEAFGAWLLALIPVFRPYDPPGALTEVRDVQRAHRRGAVLRVDVFLVPVGSPTVSREVRTALRAVHLAPEQVDLVLDAGHVSGDTAVTDALPPMLDALRWARQATWRNVVLAAGAFPKTLRKLVRGIPNRVHRWDAALWRKVVNSTDGMPPHFGDYGVTHPVAPRRGRGSIPNIRYTAGEDWQVYVAPQTLPGNDDFFVIARELLRSEYWPVRGEATSWGDAELAMCARGQRAKAGGGAEWRAWATSHHLAVTAEALRTTGQP
;
A
#
# COMPACT_ATOMS: atom_id res chain seq x y z
N MET A 1 -5.03 7.95 14.47
CA MET A 1 -3.75 7.88 13.74
C MET A 1 -4.07 7.28 12.41
N ALA A 2 -3.71 7.91 11.30
CA ALA A 2 -4.05 7.42 9.97
C ALA A 2 -3.22 6.19 9.61
N TYR A 3 -3.80 5.30 8.81
CA TYR A 3 -3.13 4.20 8.15
C TYR A 3 -2.98 4.48 6.65
N VAL A 4 -1.76 4.38 6.13
CA VAL A 4 -1.43 4.72 4.75
C VAL A 4 -0.85 3.48 4.03
N PRO A 5 -1.69 2.54 3.57
CA PRO A 5 -1.22 1.39 2.80
C PRO A 5 -0.76 1.81 1.40
N ILE A 6 0.42 1.34 1.00
CA ILE A 6 1.02 1.55 -0.32
C ILE A 6 0.81 0.30 -1.18
N LEU A 7 -0.24 0.33 -1.99
CA LEU A 7 -0.75 -0.80 -2.77
C LEU A 7 -0.35 -0.69 -4.25
N LYS A 8 -0.41 -1.80 -5.00
CA LYS A 8 0.11 -1.89 -6.39
C LYS A 8 -0.95 -1.67 -7.49
N GLY A 9 -2.12 -1.13 -7.13
CA GLY A 9 -3.19 -0.84 -8.08
C GLY A 9 -3.73 -2.08 -8.80
N LYS A 10 -3.59 -3.27 -8.22
CA LYS A 10 -4.07 -4.52 -8.84
C LYS A 10 -5.52 -4.79 -8.42
N ARG A 11 -6.23 -5.58 -9.25
CA ARG A 11 -7.66 -5.88 -9.07
C ARG A 11 -8.02 -6.30 -7.65
N GLY A 12 -7.25 -7.22 -7.05
CA GLY A 12 -7.54 -7.71 -5.70
C GLY A 12 -7.47 -6.62 -4.62
N GLU A 13 -6.53 -5.68 -4.74
CA GLU A 13 -6.38 -4.58 -3.79
C GLU A 13 -7.55 -3.59 -3.90
N PHE A 14 -7.96 -3.24 -5.13
CA PHE A 14 -9.16 -2.42 -5.34
C PHE A 14 -10.44 -3.10 -4.85
N THR A 15 -10.59 -4.42 -5.06
CA THR A 15 -11.71 -5.17 -4.51
C THR A 15 -11.72 -5.15 -2.99
N ALA A 16 -10.56 -5.26 -2.33
CA ALA A 16 -10.47 -5.14 -0.89
C ALA A 16 -10.89 -3.74 -0.39
N LEU A 17 -10.44 -2.68 -1.06
CA LEU A 17 -10.84 -1.31 -0.74
C LEU A 17 -12.35 -1.12 -0.87
N GLY A 18 -12.96 -1.65 -1.93
CA GLY A 18 -14.41 -1.56 -2.16
C GLY A 18 -15.29 -2.29 -1.16
N GLN A 19 -14.71 -3.19 -0.37
CA GLN A 19 -15.40 -3.99 0.65
C GLN A 19 -15.01 -3.55 2.07
N MET A 20 -14.34 -2.41 2.23
CA MET A 20 -14.00 -1.90 3.56
C MET A 20 -15.26 -1.50 4.32
N GLU A 21 -15.29 -1.85 5.61
CA GLU A 21 -16.31 -1.31 6.52
C GLU A 21 -16.08 0.20 6.72
N PRO A 22 -17.15 0.99 6.96
CA PRO A 22 -17.03 2.44 7.12
C PRO A 22 -16.02 2.88 8.18
N GLY A 23 -15.94 2.14 9.30
CA GLY A 23 -14.98 2.43 10.37
C GLY A 23 -13.52 2.14 10.01
N VAL A 24 -13.26 1.27 9.03
CA VAL A 24 -11.91 1.04 8.47
C VAL A 24 -11.61 2.10 7.42
N GLN A 25 -12.57 2.41 6.55
CA GLN A 25 -12.43 3.43 5.51
C GLN A 25 -12.06 4.81 6.09
N ALA A 26 -12.60 5.17 7.27
CA ALA A 26 -12.31 6.44 7.91
C ALA A 26 -10.84 6.63 8.34
N GLU A 27 -10.10 5.55 8.54
CA GLU A 27 -8.70 5.58 8.99
C GLU A 27 -7.70 5.30 7.85
N VAL A 28 -8.17 4.78 6.71
CA VAL A 28 -7.33 4.31 5.59
C VAL A 28 -7.21 5.37 4.49
N HIS A 29 -5.98 5.79 4.21
CA HIS A 29 -5.63 6.76 3.17
C HIS A 29 -4.64 6.10 2.19
N PRO A 30 -5.12 5.35 1.18
CA PRO A 30 -4.26 4.48 0.39
C PRO A 30 -3.43 5.27 -0.65
N ILE A 31 -2.19 4.83 -0.84
CA ILE A 31 -1.36 5.22 -1.99
C ILE A 31 -1.37 4.06 -2.98
N MET A 32 -1.85 4.32 -4.18
CA MET A 32 -1.97 3.35 -5.26
C MET A 32 -0.84 3.57 -6.27
N GLU A 33 0.17 2.71 -6.23
CA GLU A 33 1.24 2.68 -7.22
C GLU A 33 0.79 2.06 -8.53
N VAL A 34 1.03 2.79 -9.63
CA VAL A 34 0.73 2.34 -10.97
C VAL A 34 1.93 1.60 -11.54
N VAL A 35 1.93 0.28 -11.40
CA VAL A 35 3.06 -0.57 -11.81
C VAL A 35 3.10 -0.76 -13.33
N HIS A 36 4.20 -0.34 -13.96
CA HIS A 36 4.47 -0.61 -15.37
C HIS A 36 4.83 -2.08 -15.59
N ASP A 37 3.93 -2.86 -16.22
CA ASP A 37 4.20 -4.26 -16.57
C ASP A 37 3.80 -4.66 -18.00
N GLU A 38 3.33 -3.69 -18.79
CA GLU A 38 2.78 -3.83 -20.14
C GLU A 38 2.93 -2.50 -20.90
N ARG A 39 2.39 -2.42 -22.13
CA ARG A 39 2.29 -1.13 -22.84
C ARG A 39 1.60 -0.10 -21.96
N LEU A 40 2.11 1.13 -21.95
CA LEU A 40 1.66 2.19 -21.06
C LEU A 40 0.14 2.39 -21.05
N ARG A 41 -0.49 2.38 -22.24
CA ARG A 41 -1.95 2.50 -22.40
C ARG A 41 -2.70 1.37 -21.69
N ASP A 42 -2.24 0.14 -21.83
CA ASP A 42 -2.89 -1.03 -21.22
C ASP A 42 -2.77 -0.99 -19.69
N VAL A 43 -1.64 -0.52 -19.17
CA VAL A 43 -1.45 -0.27 -17.74
C VAL A 43 -2.44 0.78 -17.23
N MET A 44 -2.60 1.92 -17.94
CA MET A 44 -3.52 2.99 -17.54
C MET A 44 -4.97 2.52 -17.58
N GLU A 45 -5.39 1.85 -18.66
CA GLU A 45 -6.74 1.33 -18.80
C GLU A 45 -7.04 0.25 -17.77
N THR A 46 -6.07 -0.61 -17.45
CA THR A 46 -6.23 -1.65 -16.43
C THR A 46 -6.37 -1.03 -15.04
N PHE A 47 -5.52 -0.06 -14.68
CA PHE A 47 -5.64 0.66 -13.42
C PHE A 47 -7.00 1.35 -13.32
N ARG A 48 -7.40 2.08 -14.38
CA ARG A 48 -8.70 2.75 -14.47
C ARG A 48 -9.87 1.77 -14.30
N LYS A 49 -9.86 0.65 -15.01
CA LYS A 49 -10.91 -0.38 -14.91
C LYS A 49 -10.99 -1.00 -13.52
N ASN A 50 -9.84 -1.21 -12.85
CA ASN A 50 -9.83 -1.75 -11.50
C ASN A 50 -10.35 -0.74 -10.48
N ALA A 51 -10.04 0.56 -10.65
CA ALA A 51 -10.53 1.61 -9.76
C ALA A 51 -12.04 1.87 -9.97
N TRP A 52 -12.49 1.89 -11.22
CA TRP A 52 -13.88 2.18 -11.57
C TRP A 52 -14.85 1.15 -10.96
N GLY A 53 -15.79 1.64 -10.16
CA GLY A 53 -16.82 0.82 -9.52
C GLY A 53 -16.35 -0.01 -8.33
N GLN A 54 -15.08 0.07 -7.94
CA GLN A 54 -14.55 -0.58 -6.74
C GLN A 54 -14.22 0.42 -5.64
N LEU A 55 -13.93 1.68 -5.95
CA LEU A 55 -13.62 2.67 -4.91
C LEU A 55 -14.87 3.03 -4.10
N PRO A 56 -14.81 2.95 -2.76
CA PRO A 56 -15.89 3.44 -1.90
C PRO A 56 -16.13 4.94 -2.11
N GLN A 57 -17.39 5.35 -1.96
CA GLN A 57 -17.73 6.77 -1.99
C GLN A 57 -17.01 7.51 -0.86
N GLY A 58 -16.41 8.65 -1.19
CA GLY A 58 -15.71 9.50 -0.23
C GLY A 58 -14.30 9.04 0.13
N LEU A 59 -13.80 7.94 -0.45
CA LEU A 59 -12.40 7.55 -0.31
C LEU A 59 -11.55 8.31 -1.35
N ASP A 60 -10.85 9.34 -0.89
CA ASP A 60 -9.78 9.96 -1.68
C ASP A 60 -8.61 8.97 -1.75
N ILE A 61 -8.05 8.76 -2.94
CA ILE A 61 -6.84 7.94 -3.11
C ILE A 61 -5.67 8.79 -3.60
N ALA A 62 -4.49 8.48 -3.09
CA ALA A 62 -3.25 8.98 -3.66
C ALA A 62 -2.81 8.06 -4.81
N VAL A 63 -2.39 8.63 -5.93
CA VAL A 63 -1.97 7.86 -7.12
C VAL A 63 -0.52 8.18 -7.43
N ASP A 64 0.25 7.10 -7.50
CA ASP A 64 1.68 7.15 -7.66
C ASP A 64 2.07 6.59 -9.05
N CYS A 65 2.28 7.51 -9.98
CA CYS A 65 2.81 7.23 -11.32
C CYS A 65 4.35 7.30 -11.37
N GLY A 66 5.02 7.13 -10.22
CA GLY A 66 6.48 7.13 -10.12
C GLY A 66 7.10 6.18 -11.13
N GLY A 67 7.99 6.71 -11.96
CA GLY A 67 8.61 5.94 -13.04
C GLY A 67 7.76 5.77 -14.29
N LEU A 68 6.55 6.33 -14.41
CA LEU A 68 5.78 6.27 -15.66
C LEU A 68 5.99 7.48 -16.58
N TRP A 69 6.43 8.60 -16.03
CA TRP A 69 6.57 9.88 -16.73
C TRP A 69 7.47 9.82 -17.99
N HIS A 70 8.42 8.88 -18.03
CA HIS A 70 9.38 8.73 -19.13
C HIS A 70 8.80 7.95 -20.32
N HIS A 71 7.62 7.34 -20.17
CA HIS A 71 6.98 6.56 -21.24
C HIS A 71 6.10 7.41 -22.19
N GLY A 72 6.09 8.72 -22.02
CA GLY A 72 5.43 9.65 -22.94
C GLY A 72 3.93 9.80 -22.72
N VAL A 73 3.21 10.14 -23.79
CA VAL A 73 1.77 10.45 -23.77
C VAL A 73 0.95 9.17 -23.95
N VAL A 74 -0.15 9.09 -23.20
CA VAL A 74 -1.21 8.09 -23.33
C VAL A 74 -2.34 8.73 -24.14
N GLY A 75 -2.72 8.08 -25.24
CA GLY A 75 -3.90 8.44 -26.03
C GLY A 75 -5.07 7.47 -25.80
N GLY A 76 -6.17 7.66 -26.53
CA GLY A 76 -7.38 6.85 -26.42
C GLY A 76 -8.57 7.72 -26.05
N VAL A 77 -9.25 7.38 -24.94
CA VAL A 77 -10.41 8.15 -24.44
C VAL A 77 -9.99 9.55 -24.00
N TRP A 78 -8.85 9.64 -23.30
CA TRP A 78 -8.20 10.90 -22.95
C TRP A 78 -6.81 10.97 -23.58
N THR A 79 -6.26 12.18 -23.66
CA THR A 79 -4.91 12.43 -24.14
C THR A 79 -4.12 13.14 -23.06
N GLY A 80 -2.98 12.59 -22.67
CA GLY A 80 -2.16 13.17 -21.62
C GLY A 80 -1.04 12.24 -21.19
N ARG A 81 -0.09 12.76 -20.42
CA ARG A 81 0.86 11.92 -19.69
C ARG A 81 0.11 11.12 -18.58
N PRO A 82 0.71 10.05 -18.02
CA PRO A 82 -0.01 9.07 -17.21
C PRO A 82 -0.83 9.64 -16.04
N MET A 83 -0.28 10.61 -15.30
CA MET A 83 -0.96 11.16 -14.13
C MET A 83 -2.11 12.07 -14.54
N HIS A 84 -1.91 12.92 -15.55
CA HIS A 84 -2.99 13.73 -16.11
C HIS A 84 -4.09 12.87 -16.72
N TRP A 85 -3.73 11.80 -17.43
CA TRP A 85 -4.70 10.88 -18.04
C TRP A 85 -5.61 10.23 -16.99
N LEU A 86 -5.03 9.77 -15.85
CA LEU A 86 -5.82 9.24 -14.74
C LEU A 86 -6.64 10.34 -14.05
N SER A 87 -6.10 11.55 -13.93
CA SER A 87 -6.83 12.71 -13.38
C SER A 87 -8.12 13.00 -14.16
N GLU A 88 -8.08 12.98 -15.49
CA GLU A 88 -9.28 13.17 -16.32
C GLU A 88 -10.32 12.05 -16.09
N ALA A 89 -9.86 10.80 -15.98
CA ALA A 89 -10.74 9.68 -15.67
C ALA A 89 -11.41 9.85 -14.29
N PHE A 90 -10.66 10.19 -13.26
CA PHE A 90 -11.18 10.42 -11.90
C PHE A 90 -12.14 11.63 -11.85
N GLY A 91 -11.80 12.71 -12.55
CA GLY A 91 -12.67 13.89 -12.66
C GLY A 91 -14.01 13.56 -13.33
N ALA A 92 -14.01 12.74 -14.38
CA ALA A 92 -15.24 12.26 -15.01
C ALA A 92 -16.11 11.38 -14.09
N TRP A 93 -15.51 10.84 -13.01
CA TRP A 93 -16.19 10.03 -12.00
C TRP A 93 -16.61 10.82 -10.77
N LEU A 94 -16.33 12.14 -10.75
CA LEU A 94 -16.50 12.99 -9.57
C LEU A 94 -15.73 12.46 -8.35
N LEU A 95 -14.60 11.78 -8.58
CA LEU A 95 -13.68 11.31 -7.56
C LEU A 95 -12.41 12.15 -7.58
N ALA A 96 -11.83 12.40 -6.40
CA ALA A 96 -10.58 13.12 -6.30
C ALA A 96 -9.38 12.18 -6.40
N LEU A 97 -8.35 12.64 -7.11
CA LEU A 97 -7.04 11.99 -7.19
C LEU A 97 -6.00 12.89 -6.53
N ILE A 98 -5.24 12.34 -5.57
CA ILE A 98 -4.13 13.05 -4.92
C ILE A 98 -2.82 12.62 -5.61
N PRO A 99 -2.10 13.51 -6.31
CA PRO A 99 -0.90 13.12 -7.03
C PRO A 99 0.27 12.86 -6.06
N VAL A 100 1.01 11.77 -6.27
CA VAL A 100 2.25 11.47 -5.52
C VAL A 100 3.47 11.87 -6.35
N PHE A 101 4.43 12.55 -5.72
CA PHE A 101 5.66 13.03 -6.35
C PHE A 101 6.87 12.89 -5.43
N ARG A 102 8.07 13.06 -5.99
CA ARG A 102 9.36 13.02 -5.30
C ARG A 102 10.09 14.35 -5.42
N PRO A 103 11.03 14.64 -4.51
CA PRO A 103 11.85 15.85 -4.61
C PRO A 103 12.63 15.95 -5.93
N TYR A 104 13.00 14.80 -6.50
CA TYR A 104 13.86 14.69 -7.68
C TYR A 104 13.11 14.33 -8.96
N ASP A 105 11.78 14.36 -8.95
CA ASP A 105 11.00 14.13 -10.16
C ASP A 105 11.33 15.22 -11.20
N PRO A 106 11.40 14.88 -12.50
CA PRO A 106 11.79 15.83 -13.53
C PRO A 106 10.72 16.93 -13.71
N PRO A 107 11.07 18.09 -14.29
CA PRO A 107 10.16 19.22 -14.44
C PRO A 107 8.82 18.87 -15.12
N GLY A 108 8.84 17.97 -16.10
CA GLY A 108 7.63 17.49 -16.77
C GLY A 108 6.68 16.72 -15.86
N ALA A 109 7.22 15.88 -14.96
CA ALA A 109 6.42 15.15 -13.98
C ALA A 109 5.87 16.09 -12.89
N LEU A 110 6.69 17.03 -12.40
CA LEU A 110 6.23 18.06 -11.45
C LEU A 110 5.15 18.97 -12.05
N THR A 111 5.21 19.23 -13.36
CA THR A 111 4.16 19.96 -14.08
C THR A 111 2.84 19.18 -14.07
N GLU A 112 2.86 17.87 -14.34
CA GLU A 112 1.65 17.04 -14.21
C GLU A 112 1.08 17.08 -12.79
N VAL A 113 1.93 16.93 -11.78
CA VAL A 113 1.52 16.98 -10.36
C VAL A 113 0.84 18.31 -10.04
N ARG A 114 1.43 19.43 -10.48
CA ARG A 114 0.86 20.77 -10.32
C ARG A 114 -0.54 20.88 -10.94
N ASP A 115 -0.70 20.39 -12.15
CA ASP A 115 -1.94 20.56 -12.90
C ASP A 115 -3.04 19.67 -12.29
N VAL A 116 -2.69 18.44 -11.88
CA VAL A 116 -3.59 17.51 -11.20
C VAL A 116 -3.99 18.02 -9.81
N GLN A 117 -3.05 18.48 -8.96
CA GLN A 117 -3.42 19.00 -7.64
C GLN A 117 -4.37 20.21 -7.72
N ARG A 118 -4.23 21.05 -8.75
CA ARG A 118 -5.13 22.20 -8.99
C ARG A 118 -6.52 21.76 -9.44
N ALA A 119 -6.60 20.74 -10.30
CA ALA A 119 -7.86 20.20 -10.78
C ALA A 119 -8.66 19.56 -9.63
N HIS A 120 -7.98 18.79 -8.76
CA HIS A 120 -8.62 18.01 -7.70
C HIS A 120 -8.73 18.76 -6.36
N ARG A 121 -7.92 19.81 -6.14
CA ARG A 121 -7.91 20.65 -4.93
C ARG A 121 -7.75 19.88 -3.62
N ARG A 122 -6.97 18.79 -3.66
CA ARG A 122 -6.64 17.94 -2.49
C ARG A 122 -5.17 18.01 -2.06
N GLY A 123 -4.37 18.91 -2.64
CA GLY A 123 -2.94 18.95 -2.39
C GLY A 123 -2.21 17.79 -3.07
N ALA A 124 -1.14 17.28 -2.45
CA ALA A 124 -0.33 16.19 -3.01
C ALA A 124 0.32 15.34 -1.92
N VAL A 125 0.89 14.20 -2.30
CA VAL A 125 1.75 13.39 -1.44
C VAL A 125 3.20 13.53 -1.90
N LEU A 126 4.08 14.00 -1.01
CA LEU A 126 5.52 13.99 -1.26
C LEU A 126 6.11 12.72 -0.65
N ARG A 127 6.64 11.83 -1.48
CA ARG A 127 7.27 10.59 -1.05
C ARG A 127 8.79 10.71 -1.13
N VAL A 128 9.47 10.44 -0.04
CA VAL A 128 10.91 10.59 0.12
C VAL A 128 11.50 9.25 0.54
N ASP A 129 12.43 8.73 -0.27
CA ASP A 129 13.28 7.62 0.13
C ASP A 129 14.28 8.13 1.17
N VAL A 130 14.18 7.63 2.39
CA VAL A 130 14.99 8.07 3.53
C VAL A 130 16.48 7.75 3.37
N PHE A 131 16.86 6.80 2.53
CA PHE A 131 18.26 6.50 2.22
C PHE A 131 18.82 7.43 1.14
N LEU A 132 17.95 8.07 0.35
CA LEU A 132 18.31 9.18 -0.54
C LEU A 132 18.31 10.54 0.18
N VAL A 133 17.99 10.56 1.47
CA VAL A 133 18.18 11.71 2.36
C VAL A 133 19.50 11.53 3.12
N PRO A 134 20.66 11.91 2.57
CA PRO A 134 21.86 11.94 3.36
C PRO A 134 21.69 12.96 4.51
N VAL A 135 21.95 12.48 5.71
CA VAL A 135 21.91 13.15 7.03
C VAL A 135 22.16 14.66 6.92
N GLY A 136 21.18 15.47 7.34
CA GLY A 136 21.36 16.92 7.52
C GLY A 136 21.72 17.71 6.25
N SER A 137 21.63 17.12 5.05
CA SER A 137 22.10 17.79 3.84
C SER A 137 21.18 18.96 3.46
N PRO A 138 21.71 20.19 3.37
CA PRO A 138 20.99 21.33 2.80
C PRO A 138 20.43 21.05 1.39
N THR A 139 21.00 20.06 0.69
CA THR A 139 20.59 19.62 -0.64
C THR A 139 19.16 19.08 -0.66
N VAL A 140 18.82 18.12 0.21
CA VAL A 140 17.45 17.53 0.22
C VAL A 140 16.43 18.61 0.53
N SER A 141 16.71 19.45 1.53
CA SER A 141 15.83 20.58 1.87
C SER A 141 15.68 21.55 0.70
N ARG A 142 16.73 21.79 -0.08
CA ARG A 142 16.67 22.61 -1.30
C ARG A 142 15.82 21.94 -2.37
N GLU A 143 16.02 20.66 -2.64
CA GLU A 143 15.26 19.93 -3.66
C GLU A 143 13.77 19.84 -3.30
N VAL A 144 13.45 19.57 -2.04
CA VAL A 144 12.07 19.60 -1.55
C VAL A 144 11.45 20.99 -1.74
N ARG A 145 12.15 22.07 -1.36
CA ARG A 145 11.66 23.43 -1.61
C ARG A 145 11.49 23.74 -3.10
N THR A 146 12.37 23.24 -3.96
CA THR A 146 12.27 23.40 -5.41
C THR A 146 11.06 22.65 -5.97
N ALA A 147 10.87 21.40 -5.56
CA ALA A 147 9.72 20.59 -5.97
C ALA A 147 8.39 21.21 -5.50
N LEU A 148 8.31 21.65 -4.23
CA LEU A 148 7.13 22.35 -3.69
C LEU A 148 6.77 23.62 -4.49
N ARG A 149 7.77 24.45 -4.82
CA ARG A 149 7.57 25.61 -5.69
C ARG A 149 7.07 25.21 -7.09
N ALA A 150 7.64 24.16 -7.68
CA ALA A 150 7.25 23.68 -9.00
C ALA A 150 5.79 23.16 -9.03
N VAL A 151 5.33 22.54 -7.94
CA VAL A 151 3.95 22.04 -7.83
C VAL A 151 2.96 23.05 -7.24
N HIS A 152 3.44 24.24 -6.83
CA HIS A 152 2.65 25.31 -6.22
C HIS A 152 1.90 24.87 -4.96
N LEU A 153 2.60 24.20 -4.04
CA LEU A 153 2.04 23.78 -2.75
C LEU A 153 2.95 24.23 -1.60
N ALA A 154 2.32 24.63 -0.50
CA ALA A 154 2.98 24.80 0.78
C ALA A 154 3.00 23.47 1.57
N PRO A 155 3.90 23.28 2.55
CA PRO A 155 3.96 22.06 3.36
C PRO A 155 2.61 21.65 3.98
N GLU A 156 1.79 22.60 4.42
CA GLU A 156 0.49 22.39 5.05
C GLU A 156 -0.55 21.76 4.11
N GLN A 157 -0.25 21.72 2.82
CA GLN A 157 -1.09 21.13 1.77
C GLN A 157 -0.56 19.77 1.29
N VAL A 158 0.50 19.26 1.90
CA VAL A 158 1.23 18.07 1.44
C VAL A 158 1.32 17.03 2.55
N ASP A 159 0.95 15.80 2.24
CA ASP A 159 1.29 14.65 3.09
C ASP A 159 2.71 14.19 2.76
N LEU A 160 3.57 14.13 3.77
CA LEU A 160 4.95 13.67 3.63
C LEU A 160 5.05 12.19 4.00
N VAL A 161 5.50 11.36 3.06
CA VAL A 161 5.80 9.95 3.29
C VAL A 161 7.31 9.76 3.33
N LEU A 162 7.82 9.34 4.48
CA LEU A 162 9.21 8.94 4.68
C LEU A 162 9.29 7.41 4.52
N ASP A 163 9.86 6.96 3.42
CA ASP A 163 9.81 5.57 2.98
C ASP A 163 11.18 4.88 3.13
N ALA A 164 11.20 3.81 3.92
CA ALA A 164 12.35 2.94 4.14
C ALA A 164 12.43 1.79 3.11
N GLY A 165 11.50 1.69 2.17
CA GLY A 165 11.43 0.59 1.23
C GLY A 165 11.27 -0.76 1.93
N HIS A 166 12.02 -1.77 1.48
CA HIS A 166 11.92 -3.12 2.02
C HIS A 166 12.84 -3.33 3.23
N VAL A 167 12.27 -3.77 4.35
CA VAL A 167 12.99 -4.07 5.59
C VAL A 167 12.70 -5.51 5.99
N SER A 168 13.74 -6.30 6.20
CA SER A 168 13.59 -7.72 6.58
C SER A 168 14.74 -8.18 7.47
N GLY A 169 14.42 -8.54 8.71
CA GLY A 169 15.37 -8.96 9.73
C GLY A 169 15.84 -7.80 10.64
N ASP A 170 16.35 -8.17 11.82
CA ASP A 170 16.81 -7.23 12.84
C ASP A 170 17.90 -6.28 12.34
N THR A 171 18.81 -6.77 11.51
CA THR A 171 19.88 -5.96 10.90
C THR A 171 19.28 -4.86 10.02
N ALA A 172 18.34 -5.20 9.14
CA ALA A 172 17.69 -4.21 8.28
C ALA A 172 16.91 -3.16 9.09
N VAL A 173 16.23 -3.57 10.18
CA VAL A 173 15.57 -2.62 11.09
C VAL A 173 16.58 -1.71 11.79
N THR A 174 17.70 -2.27 12.24
CA THR A 174 18.75 -1.51 12.92
C THR A 174 19.42 -0.51 11.98
N ASP A 175 19.68 -0.91 10.74
CA ASP A 175 20.28 -0.05 9.70
C ASP A 175 19.32 1.05 9.24
N ALA A 176 18.01 0.75 9.18
CA ALA A 176 16.99 1.72 8.79
C ALA A 176 16.66 2.73 9.89
N LEU A 177 16.89 2.41 11.17
CA LEU A 177 16.47 3.27 12.28
C LEU A 177 17.12 4.67 12.26
N PRO A 178 18.46 4.84 12.16
CA PRO A 178 19.06 6.17 12.19
C PRO A 178 18.58 7.08 11.03
N PRO A 179 18.55 6.64 9.75
CA PRO A 179 17.98 7.43 8.66
C PRO A 179 16.53 7.84 8.91
N MET A 180 15.71 6.95 9.48
CA MET A 180 14.31 7.26 9.81
C MET A 180 14.19 8.35 10.88
N LEU A 181 15.01 8.26 11.93
CA LEU A 181 15.03 9.26 13.00
C LEU A 181 15.50 10.62 12.48
N ASP A 182 16.52 10.65 11.63
CA ASP A 182 17.00 11.87 10.99
C ASP A 182 15.94 12.48 10.06
N ALA A 183 15.30 11.66 9.22
CA ALA A 183 14.24 12.10 8.33
C ALA A 183 13.02 12.64 9.09
N LEU A 184 12.63 12.00 10.20
CA LEU A 184 11.54 12.46 11.05
C LEU A 184 11.88 13.79 11.76
N ARG A 185 13.12 13.93 12.26
CA ARG A 185 13.60 15.20 12.83
C ARG A 185 13.59 16.32 11.79
N TRP A 186 14.01 16.04 10.56
CA TRP A 186 13.93 16.97 9.44
C TRP A 186 12.47 17.33 9.09
N ALA A 187 11.58 16.35 9.00
CA ALA A 187 10.17 16.57 8.69
C ALA A 187 9.50 17.54 9.68
N ARG A 188 9.83 17.43 10.98
CA ARG A 188 9.29 18.30 12.04
C ARG A 188 9.75 19.76 11.97
N GLN A 189 10.69 20.10 11.09
CA GLN A 189 11.10 21.49 10.85
C GLN A 189 10.10 22.25 9.97
N ALA A 190 9.10 21.56 9.41
CA ALA A 190 8.03 22.15 8.62
C ALA A 190 6.66 21.61 9.05
N THR A 191 5.64 22.37 8.69
CA THR A 191 4.23 22.18 9.05
C THR A 191 3.51 21.35 7.98
N TRP A 192 4.02 20.13 7.74
CA TRP A 192 3.37 19.20 6.80
C TRP A 192 1.93 18.90 7.21
N ARG A 193 1.03 18.68 6.24
CA ARG A 193 -0.36 18.27 6.52
C ARG A 193 -0.40 16.99 7.36
N ASN A 194 0.41 16.02 6.97
CA ASN A 194 0.62 14.76 7.65
C ASN A 194 2.08 14.30 7.45
N VAL A 195 2.60 13.55 8.42
CA VAL A 195 3.88 12.84 8.29
C VAL A 195 3.62 11.35 8.51
N VAL A 196 4.07 10.53 7.55
CA VAL A 196 3.87 9.08 7.51
C VAL A 196 5.23 8.42 7.47
N LEU A 197 5.45 7.39 8.29
CA LEU A 197 6.59 6.49 8.14
C LEU A 197 6.13 5.22 7.43
N ALA A 198 6.77 4.91 6.31
CA ALA A 198 6.45 3.75 5.49
C ALA A 198 7.62 2.77 5.40
N ALA A 199 7.32 1.48 5.49
CA ALA A 199 8.25 0.39 5.20
C ALA A 199 7.45 -0.85 4.77
N GLY A 200 8.05 -1.80 4.06
CA GLY A 200 7.39 -3.06 3.76
C GLY A 200 8.24 -4.26 4.13
N ALA A 201 7.64 -5.22 4.83
CA ALA A 201 8.36 -6.42 5.28
C ALA A 201 8.01 -7.71 4.54
N PHE A 202 6.92 -7.71 3.77
CA PHE A 202 6.45 -8.95 3.13
C PHE A 202 7.48 -9.49 2.11
N PRO A 203 7.82 -10.79 2.13
CA PRO A 203 8.90 -11.35 1.33
C PRO A 203 8.61 -11.31 -0.18
N LYS A 204 9.67 -11.12 -0.97
CA LYS A 204 9.61 -11.09 -2.44
C LYS A 204 9.08 -12.38 -3.06
N THR A 205 9.29 -13.51 -2.40
CA THR A 205 8.86 -14.82 -2.88
C THR A 205 8.43 -15.73 -1.73
N LEU A 206 7.42 -16.56 -2.00
CA LEU A 206 6.95 -17.58 -1.06
C LEU A 206 7.65 -18.94 -1.26
N ARG A 207 8.58 -19.05 -2.23
CA ARG A 207 9.21 -20.34 -2.60
C ARG A 207 9.99 -21.01 -1.47
N LYS A 208 10.46 -20.23 -0.49
CA LYS A 208 11.23 -20.73 0.67
C LYS A 208 10.33 -21.16 1.83
N LEU A 209 9.03 -20.92 1.75
CA LEU A 209 8.09 -21.30 2.79
C LEU A 209 7.72 -22.78 2.63
N VAL A 210 7.54 -23.45 3.77
CA VAL A 210 7.12 -24.84 3.82
C VAL A 210 5.65 -24.92 3.39
N ARG A 211 5.33 -25.86 2.51
CA ARG A 211 3.96 -26.04 2.02
C ARG A 211 3.13 -26.89 2.99
N GLY A 212 1.82 -26.65 3.02
CA GLY A 212 0.86 -27.42 3.81
C GLY A 212 0.88 -27.13 5.32
N ILE A 213 1.66 -26.14 5.77
CA ILE A 213 1.69 -25.68 7.17
C ILE A 213 1.72 -24.15 7.23
N PRO A 214 1.27 -23.53 8.34
CA PRO A 214 1.46 -22.10 8.57
C PRO A 214 2.95 -21.74 8.68
N ASN A 215 3.36 -20.68 8.00
CA ASN A 215 4.69 -20.11 8.13
C ASN A 215 4.57 -18.72 8.77
N ARG A 216 5.30 -18.50 9.86
CA ARG A 216 5.42 -17.19 10.48
C ARG A 216 6.34 -16.30 9.66
N VAL A 217 5.86 -15.11 9.29
CA VAL A 217 6.63 -14.07 8.60
C VAL A 217 6.48 -12.77 9.36
N HIS A 218 7.57 -12.25 9.94
CA HIS A 218 7.50 -11.11 10.82
C HIS A 218 7.22 -9.77 10.09
N ARG A 219 6.39 -8.92 10.71
CA ARG A 219 6.10 -7.55 10.28
C ARG A 219 7.20 -6.59 10.72
N TRP A 220 8.36 -6.71 10.06
CA TRP A 220 9.51 -5.84 10.30
C TRP A 220 9.24 -4.35 10.02
N ASP A 221 8.22 -4.04 9.22
CA ASP A 221 7.70 -2.69 8.98
C ASP A 221 7.05 -2.11 10.24
N ALA A 222 6.15 -2.87 10.87
CA ALA A 222 5.55 -2.51 12.16
C ALA A 222 6.61 -2.41 13.26
N ALA A 223 7.57 -3.34 13.30
CA ALA A 223 8.67 -3.31 14.26
C ALA A 223 9.57 -2.06 14.11
N LEU A 224 9.92 -1.70 12.87
CA LEU A 224 10.67 -0.47 12.59
C LEU A 224 9.90 0.77 13.05
N TRP A 225 8.60 0.86 12.72
CA TRP A 225 7.77 1.98 13.16
C TRP A 225 7.75 2.13 14.68
N ARG A 226 7.50 1.03 15.42
CA ARG A 226 7.52 1.03 16.90
C ARG A 226 8.87 1.48 17.44
N LYS A 227 9.97 1.01 16.85
CA LYS A 227 11.33 1.39 17.27
C LYS A 227 11.59 2.88 17.08
N VAL A 228 11.12 3.46 15.96
CA VAL A 228 11.25 4.90 15.69
C VAL A 228 10.43 5.72 16.69
N VAL A 229 9.16 5.37 16.91
CA VAL A 229 8.28 6.09 17.85
C VAL A 229 8.80 6.02 19.29
N ASN A 230 9.31 4.87 19.72
CA ASN A 230 9.89 4.72 21.06
C ASN A 230 11.25 5.40 21.22
N SER A 231 11.87 5.85 20.13
CA SER A 231 13.18 6.50 20.10
C SER A 231 13.09 8.00 19.80
N THR A 232 11.89 8.59 19.85
CA THR A 232 11.68 10.00 19.55
C THR A 232 10.61 10.62 20.42
N ASP A 233 10.82 11.87 20.82
CA ASP A 233 9.79 12.67 21.48
C ASP A 233 8.83 13.29 20.47
N GLY A 234 7.63 13.68 20.93
CA GLY A 234 6.62 14.38 20.12
C GLY A 234 5.54 13.47 19.56
N MET A 235 4.64 14.06 18.76
CA MET A 235 3.52 13.31 18.19
C MET A 235 4.02 12.18 17.30
N PRO A 236 3.47 10.96 17.45
CA PRO A 236 3.83 9.83 16.60
C PRO A 236 3.38 10.11 15.16
N PRO A 237 4.25 9.87 14.15
CA PRO A 237 3.85 9.93 12.76
C PRO A 237 2.86 8.81 12.44
N HIS A 238 2.07 8.99 11.39
CA HIS A 238 1.17 7.95 10.91
C HIS A 238 1.94 6.73 10.41
N PHE A 239 1.27 5.58 10.37
CA PHE A 239 1.85 4.33 9.90
C PHE A 239 1.51 4.09 8.43
N GLY A 240 2.50 3.70 7.64
CA GLY A 240 2.31 3.17 6.30
C GLY A 240 3.07 1.87 6.12
N ASP A 241 2.51 0.98 5.31
CA ASP A 241 3.21 -0.22 4.86
C ASP A 241 2.84 -0.61 3.44
N TYR A 242 3.38 -1.72 2.93
CA TYR A 242 3.06 -2.25 1.60
C TYR A 242 2.03 -3.39 1.66
N GLY A 243 1.30 -3.46 2.76
CA GLY A 243 0.35 -4.50 3.08
C GLY A 243 0.93 -5.91 2.98
N VAL A 244 0.12 -6.83 2.44
CA VAL A 244 0.48 -8.24 2.26
C VAL A 244 1.32 -8.50 0.99
N THR A 245 2.09 -7.53 0.52
CA THR A 245 2.87 -7.59 -0.72
C THR A 245 4.26 -6.97 -0.56
N HIS A 246 5.22 -7.51 -1.31
CA HIS A 246 6.58 -6.96 -1.32
C HIS A 246 6.62 -5.57 -1.97
N PRO A 247 7.41 -4.60 -1.47
CA PRO A 247 7.50 -3.24 -2.01
C PRO A 247 7.83 -3.16 -3.49
N VAL A 248 8.72 -4.03 -3.98
CA VAL A 248 8.98 -4.16 -5.41
C VAL A 248 7.94 -5.10 -6.02
N ALA A 249 7.14 -4.60 -6.95
CA ALA A 249 6.18 -5.40 -7.68
C ALA A 249 6.89 -6.55 -8.42
N PRO A 250 6.40 -7.79 -8.32
CA PRO A 250 6.97 -8.90 -9.06
C PRO A 250 6.76 -8.66 -10.57
N ARG A 251 7.77 -8.99 -11.38
CA ARG A 251 7.58 -9.14 -12.83
C ARG A 251 6.49 -10.17 -13.07
N ARG A 252 5.71 -9.99 -14.15
CA ARG A 252 4.66 -10.93 -14.55
C ARG A 252 5.17 -12.37 -14.47
N GLY A 253 4.50 -13.17 -13.65
CA GLY A 253 4.80 -14.58 -13.45
C GLY A 253 3.58 -15.44 -13.79
N ARG A 254 3.82 -16.72 -14.07
CA ARG A 254 2.76 -17.73 -14.18
C ARG A 254 2.01 -17.85 -12.84
N GLY A 255 0.77 -18.35 -12.91
CA GLY A 255 -0.21 -18.37 -11.82
C GLY A 255 0.37 -18.67 -10.44
N SER A 256 -0.17 -17.98 -9.42
CA SER A 256 0.23 -18.20 -8.04
C SER A 256 -0.25 -19.56 -7.56
N ILE A 257 0.60 -20.28 -6.83
CA ILE A 257 0.18 -21.39 -5.97
C ILE A 257 -0.86 -20.85 -4.98
N PRO A 258 -1.94 -21.58 -4.65
CA PRO A 258 -2.88 -21.19 -3.60
C PRO A 258 -2.15 -20.84 -2.31
N ASN A 259 -2.40 -19.63 -1.80
CA ASN A 259 -1.78 -19.14 -0.58
C ASN A 259 -2.70 -18.18 0.16
N ILE A 260 -2.58 -18.20 1.49
CA ILE A 260 -3.20 -17.24 2.38
C ILE A 260 -2.08 -16.41 3.02
N ARG A 261 -2.28 -15.09 3.11
CA ARG A 261 -1.39 -14.15 3.79
C ARG A 261 -2.19 -13.46 4.87
N TYR A 262 -2.13 -13.98 6.08
CA TYR A 262 -3.04 -13.61 7.15
C TYR A 262 -2.33 -12.78 8.21
N THR A 263 -2.86 -11.63 8.62
CA THR A 263 -2.14 -10.75 9.56
C THR A 263 -2.56 -11.10 10.98
N ALA A 264 -1.61 -11.47 11.83
CA ALA A 264 -1.87 -11.88 13.21
C ALA A 264 -0.83 -11.22 14.13
N GLY A 265 -1.19 -10.09 14.72
CA GLY A 265 -0.31 -9.31 15.59
C GLY A 265 0.95 -8.84 14.87
N GLU A 266 2.11 -9.23 15.41
CA GLU A 266 3.43 -8.84 14.88
C GLU A 266 3.88 -9.65 13.65
N ASP A 267 3.05 -10.55 13.14
CA ASP A 267 3.41 -11.45 12.06
C ASP A 267 2.31 -11.58 11.02
N TRP A 268 2.69 -12.08 9.85
CA TRP A 268 1.80 -12.77 8.95
C TRP A 268 1.91 -14.28 9.15
N GLN A 269 0.77 -14.95 9.21
CA GLN A 269 0.66 -16.39 9.03
C GLN A 269 0.43 -16.68 7.56
N VAL A 270 1.46 -17.23 6.91
CA VAL A 270 1.46 -17.51 5.49
C VAL A 270 1.30 -19.00 5.25
N TYR A 271 0.17 -19.38 4.65
CA TYR A 271 -0.10 -20.75 4.23
C TYR A 271 0.19 -20.85 2.73
N VAL A 272 0.99 -21.83 2.34
CA VAL A 272 1.24 -22.15 0.92
C VAL A 272 0.72 -23.56 0.67
N ALA A 273 -0.22 -23.72 -0.25
CA ALA A 273 -0.83 -25.01 -0.53
C ALA A 273 0.20 -26.07 -0.99
N PRO A 274 0.02 -27.35 -0.61
CA PRO A 274 0.88 -28.44 -1.04
C PRO A 274 0.77 -28.76 -2.54
N GLN A 275 -0.33 -28.39 -3.22
CA GLN A 275 -0.64 -28.74 -4.62
C GLN A 275 -0.91 -30.24 -4.82
N THR A 276 -1.65 -30.84 -3.90
CA THR A 276 -2.11 -32.23 -3.90
C THR A 276 -3.48 -32.41 -4.54
N LEU A 277 -4.29 -31.35 -4.63
CA LEU A 277 -5.63 -31.39 -5.22
C LEU A 277 -5.67 -30.72 -6.61
N PRO A 278 -6.65 -31.07 -7.46
CA PRO A 278 -6.79 -30.46 -8.78
C PRO A 278 -6.94 -28.93 -8.72
N GLY A 279 -6.29 -28.24 -9.65
CA GLY A 279 -6.40 -26.80 -9.80
C GLY A 279 -6.00 -26.04 -8.53
N ASN A 280 -6.99 -25.40 -7.91
CA ASN A 280 -6.80 -24.52 -6.76
C ASN A 280 -7.42 -25.08 -5.47
N ASP A 281 -7.93 -26.31 -5.47
CA ASP A 281 -8.82 -26.82 -4.41
C ASP A 281 -8.11 -27.00 -3.06
N ASP A 282 -6.78 -27.12 -3.04
CA ASP A 282 -6.01 -27.04 -1.79
C ASP A 282 -6.20 -25.72 -1.03
N PHE A 283 -6.70 -24.67 -1.69
CA PHE A 283 -7.10 -23.43 -0.99
C PHE A 283 -8.15 -23.71 0.09
N PHE A 284 -9.12 -24.59 -0.18
CA PHE A 284 -10.15 -24.95 0.81
C PHE A 284 -9.54 -25.63 2.04
N VAL A 285 -8.46 -26.39 1.84
CA VAL A 285 -7.73 -27.08 2.91
C VAL A 285 -7.03 -26.05 3.80
N ILE A 286 -6.19 -25.19 3.21
CA ILE A 286 -5.46 -24.17 3.99
C ILE A 286 -6.39 -23.12 4.63
N ALA A 287 -7.55 -22.83 4.02
CA ALA A 287 -8.57 -21.98 4.63
C ALA A 287 -9.19 -22.62 5.87
N ARG A 288 -9.44 -23.94 5.83
CA ARG A 288 -9.96 -24.69 6.99
C ARG A 288 -8.92 -24.80 8.11
N GLU A 289 -7.65 -24.94 7.76
CA GLU A 289 -6.55 -24.90 8.74
C GLU A 289 -6.47 -23.54 9.43
N LEU A 290 -6.54 -22.44 8.67
CA LEU A 290 -6.59 -21.10 9.25
C LEU A 290 -7.78 -20.96 10.22
N LEU A 291 -8.98 -21.36 9.81
CA LEU A 291 -10.21 -21.22 10.60
C LEU A 291 -10.17 -21.98 11.94
N ARG A 292 -9.36 -23.05 12.01
CA ARG A 292 -9.17 -23.88 13.22
C ARG A 292 -7.95 -23.45 14.04
N SER A 293 -7.15 -22.52 13.54
CA SER A 293 -5.95 -22.05 14.20
C SER A 293 -6.25 -21.02 15.29
N GLU A 294 -5.31 -20.84 16.21
CA GLU A 294 -5.35 -19.76 17.21
C GLU A 294 -5.29 -18.35 16.61
N TYR A 295 -4.85 -18.25 15.34
CA TYR A 295 -4.72 -16.97 14.65
C TYR A 295 -6.04 -16.44 14.11
N TRP A 296 -7.09 -17.26 14.08
CA TRP A 296 -8.41 -16.81 13.67
C TRP A 296 -8.98 -15.81 14.70
N PRO A 297 -9.43 -14.61 14.28
CA PRO A 297 -9.80 -13.54 15.18
C PRO A 297 -11.05 -13.89 15.99
N VAL A 298 -11.15 -13.32 17.19
CA VAL A 298 -12.28 -13.54 18.10
C VAL A 298 -13.62 -13.10 17.48
N ARG A 299 -13.61 -12.02 16.70
CA ARG A 299 -14.78 -11.55 15.93
C ARG A 299 -15.12 -12.45 14.74
N GLY A 300 -14.26 -13.42 14.42
CA GLY A 300 -14.42 -14.36 13.32
C GLY A 300 -14.63 -13.67 11.98
N GLU A 301 -15.63 -14.14 11.23
CA GLU A 301 -16.02 -13.61 9.92
C GLU A 301 -16.41 -12.13 9.94
N ALA A 302 -16.88 -11.63 11.09
CA ALA A 302 -17.23 -10.22 11.24
C ALA A 302 -16.01 -9.31 11.44
N THR A 303 -14.78 -9.84 11.31
CA THR A 303 -13.54 -9.03 11.39
C THR A 303 -13.32 -8.24 10.10
N SER A 304 -13.58 -8.84 8.94
CA SER A 304 -13.50 -8.17 7.64
C SER A 304 -14.28 -8.96 6.59
N TRP A 305 -14.59 -8.32 5.46
CA TRP A 305 -15.12 -9.03 4.30
C TRP A 305 -14.20 -10.19 3.86
N GLY A 306 -12.87 -10.00 3.89
CA GLY A 306 -11.92 -11.06 3.59
C GLY A 306 -12.04 -12.27 4.52
N ASP A 307 -12.35 -12.06 5.79
CA ASP A 307 -12.58 -13.14 6.77
C ASP A 307 -13.87 -13.90 6.47
N ALA A 308 -14.96 -13.21 6.11
CA ALA A 308 -16.19 -13.84 5.65
C ALA A 308 -15.94 -14.76 4.42
N GLU A 309 -15.19 -14.28 3.44
CA GLU A 309 -14.84 -15.05 2.24
C GLU A 309 -13.96 -16.28 2.55
N LEU A 310 -12.98 -16.13 3.44
CA LEU A 310 -12.12 -17.22 3.91
C LEU A 310 -12.93 -18.29 4.66
N ALA A 311 -13.89 -17.90 5.49
CA ALA A 311 -14.75 -18.86 6.18
C ALA A 311 -15.68 -19.61 5.23
N MET A 312 -16.25 -18.93 4.23
CA MET A 312 -17.03 -19.58 3.18
C MET A 312 -16.20 -20.63 2.42
N CYS A 313 -14.94 -20.30 2.09
CA CYS A 313 -13.98 -21.26 1.53
C CYS A 313 -13.75 -22.46 2.49
N ALA A 314 -13.39 -22.20 3.74
CA ALA A 314 -13.09 -23.22 4.74
C ALA A 314 -14.24 -24.24 4.94
N ARG A 315 -15.49 -23.75 4.86
CA ARG A 315 -16.72 -24.53 5.00
C ARG A 315 -17.21 -25.19 3.71
N GLY A 316 -16.55 -24.95 2.57
CA GLY A 316 -16.97 -25.49 1.28
C GLY A 316 -18.27 -24.87 0.76
N GLN A 317 -18.60 -23.64 1.16
CA GLN A 317 -19.81 -22.92 0.72
C GLN A 317 -19.64 -22.23 -0.64
N ARG A 318 -18.45 -22.38 -1.27
CA ARG A 318 -18.14 -21.83 -2.59
C ARG A 318 -17.90 -22.95 -3.59
N ALA A 319 -18.41 -22.76 -4.81
CA ALA A 319 -18.20 -23.71 -5.90
C ALA A 319 -16.74 -23.77 -6.39
N LYS A 320 -15.95 -22.71 -6.18
CA LYS A 320 -14.54 -22.62 -6.58
C LYS A 320 -13.70 -22.00 -5.48
N ALA A 321 -12.46 -22.49 -5.35
CA ALA A 321 -11.42 -21.99 -4.46
C ALA A 321 -10.95 -20.54 -4.76
N GLY A 322 -11.42 -19.96 -5.87
CA GLY A 322 -10.98 -18.67 -6.38
C GLY A 322 -9.61 -18.73 -7.03
N GLY A 323 -9.06 -17.55 -7.36
CA GLY A 323 -7.72 -17.41 -7.93
C GLY A 323 -6.88 -16.34 -7.25
N GLY A 324 -5.65 -16.15 -7.73
CA GLY A 324 -4.67 -15.26 -7.09
C GLY A 324 -5.13 -13.81 -6.87
N ALA A 325 -6.03 -13.29 -7.70
CA ALA A 325 -6.63 -11.96 -7.49
C ALA A 325 -7.59 -11.94 -6.29
N GLU A 326 -8.40 -12.99 -6.12
CA GLU A 326 -9.34 -13.11 -5.00
C GLU A 326 -8.63 -13.37 -3.69
N TRP A 327 -7.66 -14.30 -3.68
CA TRP A 327 -6.84 -14.56 -2.48
C TRP A 327 -6.11 -13.30 -2.00
N ARG A 328 -5.67 -12.47 -2.95
CA ARG A 328 -5.07 -11.17 -2.65
C ARG A 328 -6.10 -10.19 -2.08
N ALA A 329 -7.32 -10.20 -2.59
CA ALA A 329 -8.39 -9.35 -2.08
C ALA A 329 -8.72 -9.70 -0.63
N TRP A 330 -8.88 -10.99 -0.30
CA TRP A 330 -9.22 -11.41 1.06
C TRP A 330 -8.10 -11.10 2.05
N ALA A 331 -6.85 -11.41 1.68
CA ALA A 331 -5.69 -11.08 2.50
C ALA A 331 -5.53 -9.57 2.74
N THR A 332 -5.73 -8.76 1.69
CA THR A 332 -5.66 -7.30 1.79
C THR A 332 -6.80 -6.76 2.64
N SER A 333 -8.03 -7.24 2.46
CA SER A 333 -9.20 -6.81 3.25
C SER A 333 -9.01 -7.06 4.73
N HIS A 334 -8.59 -8.28 5.09
CA HIS A 334 -8.27 -8.62 6.47
C HIS A 334 -7.14 -7.75 7.04
N HIS A 335 -6.04 -7.60 6.30
CA HIS A 335 -4.90 -6.79 6.72
C HIS A 335 -5.27 -5.32 6.97
N LEU A 336 -6.09 -4.72 6.08
CA LEU A 336 -6.60 -3.36 6.25
C LEU A 336 -7.42 -3.23 7.54
N ALA A 337 -8.33 -4.17 7.79
CA ALA A 337 -9.20 -4.15 8.95
C ALA A 337 -8.42 -4.26 10.27
N VAL A 338 -7.55 -5.27 10.40
CA VAL A 338 -6.83 -5.50 11.67
C VAL A 338 -5.76 -4.45 11.94
N THR A 339 -5.09 -3.93 10.91
CA THR A 339 -4.08 -2.87 11.07
C THR A 339 -4.73 -1.54 11.45
N ALA A 340 -5.83 -1.16 10.78
CA ALA A 340 -6.57 0.05 11.14
C ALA A 340 -7.15 -0.03 12.56
N GLU A 341 -7.68 -1.20 12.96
CA GLU A 341 -8.18 -1.40 14.32
C GLU A 341 -7.06 -1.34 15.36
N ALA A 342 -5.92 -1.98 15.11
CA ALA A 342 -4.77 -1.92 16.01
C ALA A 342 -4.28 -0.49 16.22
N LEU A 343 -4.15 0.29 15.16
CA LEU A 343 -3.76 1.70 15.22
C LEU A 343 -4.78 2.55 15.98
N ARG A 344 -6.09 2.30 15.79
CA ARG A 344 -7.16 3.01 16.49
C ARG A 344 -7.21 2.69 17.99
N THR A 345 -7.04 1.42 18.35
CA THR A 345 -7.28 0.94 19.73
C THR A 345 -6.02 0.97 20.60
N THR A 346 -4.86 0.75 20.01
CA THR A 346 -3.57 0.66 20.73
C THR A 346 -2.59 1.77 20.37
N GLY A 347 -2.84 2.51 19.29
CA GLY A 347 -1.91 3.50 18.77
C GLY A 347 -0.68 2.88 18.10
N GLN A 348 -0.70 1.58 17.80
CA GLN A 348 0.43 0.84 17.21
C GLN A 348 -0.04 -0.12 16.10
N PRO A 349 0.77 -0.34 15.05
CA PRO A 349 0.45 -1.21 13.92
C PRO A 349 0.64 -2.71 14.17
#